data_AF-A0A837BSL2-F1
#
_entry.id   AF-A0A837BSL2-F1
#
_cell.length_a   1.000
_cell.length_b   1.000
_cell.length_c   1.000
_cell.angle_alpha   90.00
_cell.angle_beta   90.00
_cell.angle_gamma   90.00
#
_symmetry.space_group_name_H-M   'P 1'
#
loop_
_entity.id
_entity.type
_entity.pdbx_description
1 polymer ?
#
loop_
_entity_poly.entity_id
_entity_poly.type
_entity_poly.pdbx_seq_one_letter_code
_entity_poly.pdbx_strand_id
1 'polypeptide(L)'
;MAWWQILLLTLYAGLEILDELQIYSSLNTPVGAGLIAGLIMGDLPTGLFIGASMQLTVLGIGTFGGASRIDATTGTVLATAFSTSIKGMSPQTAISSIAVPVAAIMIELDVLARFANTYFSHRIDHLIDQDKINYKAVERNVLYGAIPWSLSRAVPVFIALAFGQGLVQQIANALNGDLLWLGNGLTVAGATLPAVGFAVLLRYLPVKRHAAYLILGFTITTLFSVLFSGMQALGTGLSAVNKGFTTIFNGLPMLAIAMLGLALAILHYKNIPINKGTAQAQSTESQSNSASSSSDDDEGEITDDEL
;
A
#
# COMPACT_ATOMS: atom_id res chain seq x y z
N MET A 1 17.19 10.91 -18.54
CA MET A 1 16.29 11.80 -17.77
C MET A 1 16.80 13.23 -17.84
N ALA A 2 15.91 14.22 -17.85
CA ALA A 2 16.32 15.62 -17.73
C ALA A 2 16.48 16.02 -16.25
N TRP A 3 17.40 16.95 -15.97
CA TRP A 3 17.69 17.41 -14.59
C TRP A 3 16.47 17.96 -13.85
N TRP A 4 15.56 18.63 -14.56
CA TRP A 4 14.34 19.16 -13.95
C TRP A 4 13.40 18.03 -13.49
N GLN A 5 13.35 16.89 -14.20
CA GLN A 5 12.55 15.73 -13.80
C GLN A 5 13.09 15.13 -12.51
N ILE A 6 14.42 15.01 -12.41
CA ILE A 6 15.09 14.52 -11.20
C ILE A 6 14.74 15.40 -10.00
N LEU A 7 14.87 16.72 -10.15
CA LEU A 7 14.55 17.66 -9.07
C LEU A 7 13.08 17.60 -8.64
N LEU A 8 12.14 17.50 -9.60
CA LEU A 8 10.72 17.40 -9.28
C LEU A 8 10.37 16.09 -8.58
N LEU A 9 10.92 14.96 -9.04
CA LEU A 9 10.69 13.66 -8.41
C LEU A 9 11.31 13.58 -7.01
N THR A 10 12.51 14.15 -6.82
CA THR A 10 13.15 14.29 -5.51
C THR A 10 12.33 15.14 -4.56
N LEU A 11 11.84 16.31 -5.02
CA LEU A 11 11.01 17.18 -4.21
C LEU A 11 9.69 16.50 -3.85
N TYR A 12 9.06 15.83 -4.82
CA TYR A 12 7.85 15.05 -4.61
C TYR A 12 8.05 13.97 -3.53
N ALA A 13 9.09 13.15 -3.64
CA ALA A 13 9.38 12.10 -2.66
C ALA A 13 9.61 12.65 -1.24
N GLY A 14 10.22 13.84 -1.12
CA GLY A 14 10.39 14.51 0.16
C GLY A 14 9.10 15.12 0.72
N LEU A 15 8.17 15.55 -0.13
CA LEU A 15 6.86 16.09 0.29
C LEU A 15 5.86 14.98 0.60
N GLU A 16 5.96 13.86 -0.08
CA GLU A 16 5.08 12.71 0.04
C GLU A 16 5.06 12.13 1.46
N ILE A 17 6.22 11.97 2.08
CA ILE A 17 6.31 11.53 3.49
C ILE A 17 5.71 12.55 4.47
N LEU A 18 5.74 13.84 4.13
CA LEU A 18 5.10 14.88 4.95
C LEU A 18 3.58 14.85 4.78
N ASP A 19 3.11 14.57 3.56
CA ASP A 19 1.69 14.31 3.30
C ASP A 19 1.21 13.09 4.09
N GLU A 20 2.01 12.01 4.19
CA GLU A 20 1.69 10.84 5.05
C GLU A 20 1.48 11.22 6.50
N LEU A 21 2.30 12.14 7.04
CA LEU A 21 2.32 12.42 8.46
C LEU A 21 1.35 13.53 8.89
N GLN A 22 0.95 14.41 7.96
CA GLN A 22 0.22 15.64 8.29
C GLN A 22 -1.11 15.75 7.56
N ILE A 23 -1.08 15.78 6.22
CA ILE A 23 -2.21 16.25 5.41
C ILE A 23 -3.11 15.10 4.98
N TYR A 24 -2.56 13.88 4.81
CA TYR A 24 -3.27 12.70 4.34
C TYR A 24 -4.10 12.98 3.07
N SER A 25 -3.51 13.66 2.08
CA SER A 25 -4.21 14.03 0.84
C SER A 25 -4.56 12.83 -0.07
N SER A 26 -4.19 11.61 0.34
CA SER A 26 -4.25 10.36 -0.45
C SER A 26 -3.29 10.31 -1.64
N LEU A 27 -2.52 11.36 -1.91
CA LEU A 27 -1.45 11.36 -2.92
C LEU A 27 -0.23 10.55 -2.46
N ASN A 28 0.00 10.40 -1.15
CA ASN A 28 0.97 9.46 -0.57
C ASN A 28 0.53 7.97 -0.67
N THR A 29 -0.04 7.58 -1.80
CA THR A 29 -0.32 6.18 -2.09
C THR A 29 0.52 5.76 -3.28
N PRO A 30 0.95 4.49 -3.41
CA PRO A 30 1.66 4.04 -4.60
C PRO A 30 0.94 4.41 -5.92
N VAL A 31 -0.39 4.39 -5.96
CA VAL A 31 -1.14 4.89 -7.14
C VAL A 31 -0.93 6.39 -7.36
N GLY A 32 -1.00 7.21 -6.30
CA GLY A 32 -0.72 8.64 -6.37
C GLY A 32 0.72 8.95 -6.80
N ALA A 33 1.70 8.24 -6.23
CA ALA A 33 3.10 8.31 -6.62
C ALA A 33 3.32 7.95 -8.10
N GLY A 34 2.67 6.88 -8.56
CA GLY A 34 2.71 6.46 -9.97
C GLY A 34 2.06 7.48 -10.92
N LEU A 35 0.97 8.13 -10.49
CA LEU A 35 0.32 9.21 -11.24
C LEU A 35 1.26 10.41 -11.40
N ILE A 36 1.84 10.92 -10.30
CA ILE A 36 2.71 12.10 -10.32
C ILE A 36 4.02 11.80 -11.05
N ALA A 37 4.64 10.66 -10.77
CA ALA A 37 5.87 10.24 -11.45
C ALA A 37 5.64 10.02 -12.94
N GLY A 38 4.54 9.36 -13.33
CA GLY A 38 4.18 9.16 -14.74
C GLY A 38 3.94 10.48 -15.48
N LEU A 39 3.31 11.45 -14.81
CA LEU A 39 3.10 12.80 -15.37
C LEU A 39 4.41 13.56 -15.58
N ILE A 40 5.34 13.51 -14.62
CA ILE A 40 6.66 14.15 -14.73
C ILE A 40 7.51 13.48 -15.83
N MET A 41 7.39 12.17 -15.97
CA MET A 41 8.12 11.39 -16.97
C MET A 41 7.50 11.43 -18.37
N GLY A 42 6.24 11.84 -18.49
CA GLY A 42 5.51 11.94 -19.77
C GLY A 42 4.86 10.63 -20.22
N ASP A 43 4.85 9.59 -19.39
CA ASP A 43 4.21 8.30 -19.65
C ASP A 43 3.31 7.92 -18.45
N LEU A 44 2.10 8.48 -18.49
CA LEU A 44 1.09 8.27 -17.47
C LEU A 44 0.59 6.81 -17.40
N PRO A 45 0.34 6.09 -18.52
CA PRO A 45 -0.07 4.69 -18.48
C PRO A 45 0.94 3.80 -17.74
N THR A 46 2.24 3.95 -18.02
CA THR A 46 3.28 3.16 -17.33
C THR A 46 3.34 3.50 -15.85
N GLY A 47 3.30 4.79 -15.49
CA GLY A 47 3.31 5.21 -14.07
C GLY A 47 2.10 4.71 -13.29
N LEU A 48 0.90 4.81 -13.85
CA LEU A 48 -0.32 4.29 -13.23
C LEU A 48 -0.31 2.77 -13.11
N PHE A 49 0.24 2.06 -14.11
CA PHE A 49 0.36 0.60 -14.05
C PHE A 49 1.29 0.16 -12.91
N ILE A 50 2.46 0.80 -12.78
CA ILE A 50 3.42 0.51 -11.71
C ILE A 50 2.81 0.86 -10.35
N GLY A 51 2.21 2.04 -10.21
CA GLY A 51 1.58 2.49 -8.97
C GLY A 51 0.41 1.60 -8.53
N ALA A 52 -0.47 1.21 -9.46
CA ALA A 52 -1.56 0.28 -9.17
C ALA A 52 -1.04 -1.10 -8.75
N SER A 53 0.01 -1.60 -9.42
CA SER A 53 0.62 -2.88 -9.07
C SER A 53 1.24 -2.84 -7.68
N MET A 54 2.01 -1.79 -7.37
CA MET A 54 2.61 -1.59 -6.05
C MET A 54 1.56 -1.40 -4.97
N GLN A 55 0.46 -0.70 -5.26
CA GLN A 55 -0.66 -0.56 -4.33
C GLN A 55 -1.23 -1.91 -3.91
N LEU A 56 -1.37 -2.84 -4.85
CA LEU A 56 -1.84 -4.20 -4.56
C LEU A 56 -0.89 -4.96 -3.64
N THR A 57 0.42 -4.72 -3.74
CA THR A 57 1.43 -5.37 -2.87
C THR A 57 1.40 -4.85 -1.44
N VAL A 58 0.98 -3.60 -1.24
CA VAL A 58 0.90 -2.95 0.08
C VAL A 58 -0.49 -2.92 0.69
N LEU A 59 -1.38 -3.73 0.14
CA LEU A 59 -2.67 -3.94 0.77
C LEU A 59 -2.47 -4.59 2.15
N GLY A 60 -3.03 -3.95 3.18
CA GLY A 60 -3.05 -4.49 4.55
C GLY A 60 -1.82 -4.25 5.39
N ILE A 61 -0.80 -3.56 4.87
CA ILE A 61 0.35 -3.18 5.68
C ILE A 61 0.15 -1.81 6.34
N GLY A 62 0.04 -1.82 7.66
CA GLY A 62 -0.13 -0.67 8.55
C GLY A 62 1.13 -0.31 9.32
N THR A 63 1.28 0.96 9.75
CA THR A 63 2.15 1.29 10.88
C THR A 63 1.32 1.03 12.13
N PHE A 64 1.66 0.00 12.91
CA PHE A 64 1.03 -0.26 14.20
C PHE A 64 2.08 -0.12 15.29
N GLY A 65 1.77 0.60 16.38
CA GLY A 65 2.68 0.76 17.52
C GLY A 65 4.03 1.40 17.18
N GLY A 66 4.11 2.24 16.15
CA GLY A 66 5.36 2.88 15.73
C GLY A 66 6.29 1.97 14.89
N ALA A 67 5.85 0.77 14.52
CA ALA A 67 6.58 -0.08 13.58
C ALA A 67 6.66 0.56 12.18
N SER A 68 7.85 0.53 11.58
CA SER A 68 8.05 0.94 10.20
C SER A 68 7.45 -0.09 9.25
N ARG A 69 6.90 0.39 8.13
CA ARG A 69 6.32 -0.43 7.06
C ARG A 69 7.04 -0.14 5.75
N ILE A 70 6.82 -1.00 4.77
CA ILE A 70 7.46 -0.87 3.46
C ILE A 70 7.10 0.49 2.81
N ASP A 71 8.09 1.15 2.22
CA ASP A 71 7.92 2.44 1.55
C ASP A 71 7.69 2.20 0.05
N ALA A 72 6.48 1.73 -0.27
CA ALA A 72 6.12 1.41 -1.65
C ALA A 72 5.91 2.63 -2.54
N THR A 73 5.65 3.80 -1.95
CA THR A 73 5.51 5.06 -2.65
C THR A 73 6.84 5.48 -3.29
N THR A 74 7.91 5.55 -2.50
CA THR A 74 9.26 5.85 -3.01
C THR A 74 9.73 4.80 -4.01
N GLY A 75 9.46 3.52 -3.75
CA GLY A 75 9.72 2.43 -4.69
C GLY A 75 9.01 2.62 -6.04
N THR A 76 7.76 3.09 -6.01
CA THR A 76 6.96 3.38 -7.22
C THR A 76 7.54 4.56 -8.01
N VAL A 77 7.96 5.63 -7.33
CA VAL A 77 8.58 6.81 -7.98
C VAL A 77 9.82 6.38 -8.76
N LEU A 78 10.73 5.64 -8.13
CA LEU A 78 11.97 5.18 -8.78
C LEU A 78 11.68 4.19 -9.91
N ALA A 79 10.83 3.19 -9.70
CA ALA A 79 10.50 2.22 -10.74
C ALA A 79 9.84 2.88 -11.95
N THR A 80 8.95 3.85 -11.74
CA THR A 80 8.33 4.63 -12.83
C THR A 80 9.37 5.44 -13.59
N ALA A 81 10.25 6.14 -12.88
CA ALA A 81 11.30 6.95 -13.50
C ALA A 81 12.29 6.10 -14.32
N PHE A 82 12.70 4.94 -13.83
CA PHE A 82 13.62 4.06 -14.54
C PHE A 82 12.94 3.28 -15.67
N SER A 83 11.71 2.77 -15.47
CA SER A 83 10.98 2.05 -16.51
C SER A 83 10.70 2.91 -17.75
N THR A 84 10.47 4.20 -17.55
CA THR A 84 10.21 5.15 -18.65
C THR A 84 11.48 5.68 -19.30
N SER A 85 12.60 5.72 -18.55
CA SER A 85 13.88 6.23 -19.05
C SER A 85 14.76 5.19 -19.72
N ILE A 86 14.61 3.92 -19.35
CA ILE A 86 15.43 2.81 -19.82
C ILE A 86 14.66 2.08 -20.92
N LYS A 87 15.17 2.17 -22.16
CA LYS A 87 14.55 1.47 -23.30
C LYS A 87 14.59 -0.04 -23.09
N GLY A 88 13.43 -0.69 -23.22
CA GLY A 88 13.29 -2.15 -23.16
C GLY A 88 13.01 -2.71 -21.76
N MET A 89 12.94 -1.89 -20.72
CA MET A 89 12.52 -2.36 -19.39
C MET A 89 10.99 -2.48 -19.36
N SER A 90 10.48 -3.69 -19.08
CA SER A 90 9.05 -3.87 -18.85
C SER A 90 8.65 -3.27 -17.49
N PRO A 91 7.42 -2.72 -17.36
CA PRO A 91 6.92 -2.22 -16.07
C PRO A 91 6.94 -3.28 -14.97
N GLN A 92 6.65 -4.54 -15.31
CA GLN A 92 6.66 -5.67 -14.38
C GLN A 92 8.06 -5.96 -13.86
N THR A 93 9.06 -5.94 -14.74
CA THR A 93 10.46 -6.08 -14.34
C THR A 93 10.90 -4.89 -13.48
N ALA A 94 10.46 -3.67 -13.79
CA ALA A 94 10.76 -2.49 -12.96
C ALA A 94 10.19 -2.62 -11.54
N ILE A 95 8.97 -3.12 -11.39
CA ILE A 95 8.36 -3.39 -10.09
C ILE A 95 9.22 -4.35 -9.27
N SER A 96 9.57 -5.49 -9.83
CA SER A 96 10.21 -6.56 -9.08
C SER A 96 11.71 -6.37 -8.89
N SER A 97 12.40 -5.74 -9.85
CA SER A 97 13.85 -5.48 -9.76
C SER A 97 14.22 -4.16 -9.09
N ILE A 98 13.32 -3.18 -9.07
CA ILE A 98 13.59 -1.84 -8.53
C ILE A 98 12.61 -1.53 -7.39
N ALA A 99 11.31 -1.50 -7.67
CA ALA A 99 10.34 -0.95 -6.70
C ALA A 99 10.38 -1.71 -5.38
N VAL A 100 10.34 -3.03 -5.41
CA VAL A 100 10.25 -3.88 -4.22
C VAL A 100 11.53 -3.86 -3.39
N PRO A 101 12.74 -4.07 -3.96
CA PRO A 101 13.98 -3.94 -3.20
C PRO A 101 14.19 -2.53 -2.62
N VAL A 102 13.92 -1.48 -3.41
CA VAL A 102 14.01 -0.09 -2.92
C VAL A 102 13.05 0.09 -1.74
N ALA A 103 11.79 -0.29 -1.90
CA ALA A 103 10.77 -0.12 -0.86
C ALA A 103 11.14 -0.83 0.46
N ALA A 104 11.86 -1.95 0.38
CA ALA A 104 12.41 -2.64 1.54
C ALA A 104 13.59 -1.89 2.17
N ILE A 105 14.56 -1.42 1.39
CA ILE A 105 15.72 -0.65 1.89
C ILE A 105 15.28 0.66 2.56
N MET A 106 14.23 1.29 2.01
CA MET A 106 13.66 2.52 2.55
C MET A 106 13.07 2.36 3.96
N ILE A 107 12.77 1.13 4.42
CA ILE A 107 12.38 0.86 5.82
C ILE A 107 13.50 1.26 6.77
N GLU A 108 14.75 0.96 6.44
CA GLU A 108 15.89 1.30 7.29
C GLU A 108 16.11 2.82 7.34
N LEU A 109 15.85 3.51 6.24
CA LEU A 109 15.89 4.97 6.16
C LEU A 109 14.74 5.61 6.95
N ASP A 110 13.59 4.94 7.04
CA ASP A 110 12.50 5.32 7.94
C ASP A 110 12.91 5.28 9.41
N VAL A 111 13.51 4.16 9.82
CA VAL A 111 14.03 3.97 11.16
C VAL A 111 15.09 5.05 11.47
N LEU A 112 15.99 5.33 10.53
CA LEU A 112 16.99 6.39 10.68
C LEU A 112 16.36 7.78 10.81
N ALA A 113 15.31 8.08 10.04
CA ALA A 113 14.59 9.35 10.13
C ALA A 113 13.95 9.53 11.51
N ARG A 114 13.34 8.46 12.04
CA ARG A 114 12.75 8.43 13.39
C ARG A 114 13.82 8.66 14.45
N PHE A 115 14.97 7.99 14.35
CA PHE A 115 16.11 8.22 15.25
C PHE A 115 16.61 9.66 15.19
N ALA A 116 16.80 10.22 14.00
CA ALA A 116 17.20 11.61 13.82
C ALA A 116 16.17 12.59 14.43
N ASN A 117 14.88 12.24 14.38
CA ASN A 117 13.82 13.07 14.95
C ASN A 117 13.86 13.12 16.49
N THR A 118 14.40 12.08 17.15
CA THR A 118 14.55 12.09 18.63
C THR A 118 15.41 13.25 19.14
N TYR A 119 16.37 13.73 18.33
CA TYR A 119 17.17 14.91 18.68
C TYR A 119 16.29 16.17 18.85
N PHE A 120 15.29 16.35 17.98
CA PHE A 120 14.37 17.47 18.06
C PHE A 120 13.42 17.32 19.25
N SER A 121 13.01 16.09 19.59
CA SER A 121 12.21 15.83 20.80
C SER A 121 12.96 16.21 22.08
N HIS A 122 14.20 15.77 22.27
CA HIS A 122 15.00 16.16 23.44
C HIS A 122 15.23 17.67 23.52
N ARG A 123 15.35 18.34 22.37
CA ARG A 123 15.46 19.80 22.31
C ARG A 123 14.17 20.50 22.72
N ILE A 124 13.00 19.93 22.41
CA ILE A 124 11.71 20.43 22.86
C ILE A 124 11.60 20.26 24.39
N ASP A 125 11.96 19.10 24.93
CA ASP A 125 11.93 18.84 26.37
C ASP A 125 12.77 19.88 27.14
N HIS A 126 14.01 20.12 26.68
CA HIS A 126 14.87 21.13 27.29
C HIS A 126 14.32 22.58 27.19
N LEU A 127 13.53 22.88 26.16
CA LEU A 127 12.90 24.21 26.01
C LEU A 127 11.66 24.37 26.90
N ILE A 128 11.02 23.27 27.31
CA ILE A 128 9.89 23.26 28.23
C ILE A 128 10.38 23.41 29.67
N ASP A 129 11.45 22.71 30.03
CA ASP A 129 12.02 22.71 31.39
C ASP A 129 12.65 24.05 31.81
N GLN A 130 12.97 24.95 30.86
CA GLN A 130 13.65 26.23 31.12
C GLN A 130 12.74 27.35 31.68
N ASP A 131 11.60 27.01 32.31
CA ASP A 131 10.66 27.92 33.03
C ASP A 131 10.05 29.09 32.22
N LYS A 132 10.45 29.26 30.96
CA LYS A 132 9.86 30.20 30.00
C LYS A 132 9.39 29.41 28.80
N ILE A 133 8.18 28.84 28.88
CA ILE A 133 7.56 28.10 27.77
C ILE A 133 7.47 29.03 26.56
N ASN A 134 8.48 28.93 25.69
CA ASN A 134 8.52 29.68 24.45
C ASN A 134 7.79 28.87 23.40
N TYR A 135 6.47 29.00 23.38
CA TYR A 135 5.60 28.28 22.44
C TYR A 135 6.08 28.38 20.98
N LYS A 136 6.61 29.55 20.57
CA LYS A 136 7.16 29.74 19.21
C LYS A 136 8.43 28.93 18.94
N ALA A 137 9.26 28.71 19.97
CA ALA A 137 10.46 27.89 19.84
C ALA A 137 10.10 26.40 19.79
N VAL A 138 9.09 25.96 20.54
CA VAL A 138 8.57 24.60 20.48
C VAL A 138 7.96 24.31 19.11
N GLU A 139 7.05 25.16 18.64
CA GLU A 139 6.39 25.04 17.32
C GLU A 139 7.42 24.91 16.19
N ARG A 140 8.46 25.75 16.22
CA ARG A 140 9.51 25.70 15.20
C ARG A 140 10.34 24.42 15.25
N ASN A 141 10.61 23.86 16.43
CA ASN A 141 11.32 22.57 16.52
C ASN A 141 10.45 21.39 16.08
N VAL A 142 9.14 21.45 16.31
CA VAL A 142 8.19 20.48 15.73
C VAL A 142 8.24 20.54 14.20
N LEU A 143 8.23 21.73 13.62
CA LEU A 143 8.37 21.91 12.16
C LEU A 143 9.75 21.46 11.66
N TYR A 144 10.82 21.69 12.42
CA TYR A 144 12.15 21.18 12.05
C TYR A 144 12.24 19.65 12.07
N GLY A 145 11.40 18.98 12.87
CA GLY A 145 11.27 17.53 12.84
C GLY A 145 10.83 16.99 11.48
N ALA A 146 10.11 17.77 10.66
CA ALA A 146 9.75 17.40 9.29
C ALA A 146 10.97 17.27 8.35
N ILE A 147 12.08 17.95 8.66
CA ILE A 147 13.28 17.97 7.81
C ILE A 147 13.94 16.58 7.72
N PRO A 148 14.25 15.89 8.84
CA PRO A 148 14.73 14.50 8.80
C PRO A 148 13.84 13.55 8.00
N TRP A 149 12.51 13.65 8.16
CA TRP A 149 11.55 12.84 7.41
C TRP A 149 11.67 13.09 5.91
N SER A 150 11.60 14.35 5.48
CA SER A 150 11.70 14.72 4.07
C SER A 150 13.04 14.31 3.45
N LEU A 151 14.15 14.58 4.15
CA LEU A 151 15.50 14.25 3.68
C LEU A 151 15.72 12.75 3.57
N SER A 152 15.13 11.95 4.46
CA SER A 152 15.28 10.49 4.42
C SER A 152 14.75 9.86 3.12
N ARG A 153 13.84 10.53 2.40
CA ARG A 153 13.30 10.10 1.10
C ARG A 153 13.94 10.86 -0.05
N ALA A 154 14.03 12.18 0.07
CA ALA A 154 14.57 13.03 -0.98
C ALA A 154 16.03 12.69 -1.33
N VAL A 155 16.89 12.43 -0.33
CA VAL A 155 18.32 12.18 -0.56
C VAL A 155 18.54 10.85 -1.32
N PRO A 156 18.00 9.70 -0.88
CA PRO A 156 18.12 8.45 -1.63
C PRO A 156 17.52 8.55 -3.04
N VAL A 157 16.36 9.17 -3.20
CA VAL A 157 15.72 9.34 -4.51
C VAL A 157 16.58 10.18 -5.43
N PHE A 158 17.14 11.29 -4.94
CA PHE A 158 18.06 12.11 -5.72
C PHE A 158 19.30 11.33 -6.16
N ILE A 159 19.94 10.61 -5.24
CA ILE A 159 21.13 9.81 -5.53
C ILE A 159 20.81 8.74 -6.57
N ALA A 160 19.70 8.03 -6.38
CA ALA A 160 19.25 7.01 -7.31
C ALA A 160 18.98 7.60 -8.69
N LEU A 161 18.19 8.66 -8.81
CA LEU A 161 17.85 9.24 -10.13
C LEU A 161 19.03 9.92 -10.83
N ALA A 162 19.91 10.60 -10.08
CA ALA A 162 21.05 11.31 -10.65
C ALA A 162 22.20 10.38 -11.06
N PHE A 163 22.50 9.35 -10.27
CA PHE A 163 23.67 8.49 -10.47
C PHE A 163 23.32 7.03 -10.78
N GLY A 164 22.10 6.60 -10.49
CA GLY A 164 21.66 5.21 -10.65
C GLY A 164 21.39 4.79 -12.08
N GLN A 165 21.27 5.73 -13.04
CA GLN A 165 20.96 5.36 -14.44
C GLN A 165 21.96 4.34 -15.01
N GLY A 166 23.27 4.49 -14.74
CA GLY A 166 24.28 3.55 -15.21
C GLY A 166 24.14 2.15 -14.60
N LEU A 167 23.97 2.08 -13.28
CA LEU A 167 23.78 0.81 -12.55
C LEU A 167 22.48 0.11 -12.98
N VAL A 168 21.38 0.85 -13.04
CA VAL A 168 20.07 0.31 -13.39
C VAL A 168 20.05 -0.15 -14.85
N GLN A 169 20.73 0.56 -15.76
CA GLN A 169 20.88 0.12 -17.16
C GLN A 169 21.69 -1.17 -17.27
N GLN A 170 22.75 -1.34 -16.48
CA GLN A 170 23.52 -2.59 -16.45
C GLN A 170 22.68 -3.75 -15.93
N ILE A 171 21.91 -3.53 -14.85
CA ILE A 171 20.96 -4.51 -14.32
C ILE A 171 19.92 -4.86 -15.39
N ALA A 172 19.32 -3.86 -16.04
CA ALA A 172 18.32 -4.07 -17.09
C ALA A 172 18.87 -4.89 -18.26
N ASN A 173 20.08 -4.57 -18.72
CA ASN A 173 20.72 -5.27 -19.82
C ASN A 173 21.09 -6.72 -19.41
N ALA A 174 21.59 -6.92 -18.20
CA ALA A 174 21.91 -8.25 -17.69
C ALA A 174 20.65 -9.11 -17.53
N LEU A 175 19.55 -8.56 -17.00
CA LEU A 175 18.27 -9.27 -16.82
C LEU A 175 17.59 -9.63 -18.14
N ASN A 176 17.81 -8.86 -19.20
CA ASN A 176 17.26 -9.15 -20.54
C ASN A 176 18.23 -9.95 -21.43
N GLY A 177 19.50 -10.09 -21.04
CA GLY A 177 20.54 -10.82 -21.74
C GLY A 177 20.97 -12.06 -20.97
N ASP A 178 22.16 -12.01 -20.38
CA ASP A 178 22.85 -13.15 -19.75
C ASP A 178 22.05 -13.81 -18.61
N LEU A 179 21.20 -13.05 -17.92
CA LEU A 179 20.39 -13.49 -16.78
C LEU A 179 18.90 -13.53 -17.11
N LEU A 180 18.53 -13.86 -18.35
CA LEU A 180 17.13 -13.95 -18.78
C LEU A 180 16.27 -14.85 -17.88
N TRP A 181 16.82 -15.94 -17.35
CA TRP A 181 16.12 -16.81 -16.40
C TRP A 181 15.73 -16.07 -15.12
N LEU A 182 16.59 -15.18 -14.63
CA LEU A 182 16.36 -14.36 -13.44
C LEU A 182 15.38 -13.23 -13.75
N GLY A 183 15.51 -12.58 -14.92
CA GLY A 183 14.56 -11.56 -15.37
C GLY A 183 13.14 -12.10 -15.50
N ASN A 184 13.00 -13.29 -16.09
CA ASN A 184 11.71 -13.99 -16.17
C ASN A 184 11.21 -14.40 -14.78
N GLY A 185 12.06 -14.98 -13.93
CA GLY A 185 11.70 -15.35 -12.57
C GLY A 185 11.23 -14.17 -11.73
N LEU A 186 11.89 -13.03 -11.85
CA LEU A 186 11.57 -11.79 -11.16
C LEU A 186 10.29 -11.15 -11.68
N THR A 187 10.03 -11.25 -12.99
CA THR A 187 8.77 -10.81 -13.60
C THR A 187 7.59 -11.65 -13.09
N VAL A 188 7.74 -12.98 -13.03
CA VAL A 188 6.72 -13.87 -12.47
C VAL A 188 6.53 -13.61 -10.97
N ALA A 189 7.61 -13.46 -10.21
CA ALA A 189 7.53 -13.12 -8.79
C ALA A 189 6.78 -11.79 -8.58
N GLY A 190 7.10 -10.75 -9.36
CA GLY A 190 6.41 -9.46 -9.34
C GLY A 190 4.90 -9.58 -9.59
N ALA A 191 4.50 -10.44 -10.53
CA ALA A 191 3.09 -10.71 -10.82
C ALA A 191 2.35 -11.41 -9.66
N THR A 192 3.08 -12.11 -8.78
CA THR A 192 2.49 -12.80 -7.61
C THR A 192 2.44 -11.96 -6.33
N LEU A 193 3.19 -10.85 -6.25
CA LEU A 193 3.23 -9.99 -5.05
C LEU A 193 1.87 -9.48 -4.57
N PRO A 194 0.91 -9.13 -5.46
CA PRO A 194 -0.45 -8.79 -5.03
C PRO A 194 -1.11 -9.84 -4.12
N ALA A 195 -0.83 -11.13 -4.35
CA ALA A 195 -1.41 -12.21 -3.55
C ALA A 195 -0.95 -12.15 -2.09
N VAL A 196 0.30 -11.71 -1.85
CA VAL A 196 0.84 -11.53 -0.50
C VAL A 196 0.11 -10.37 0.21
N GLY A 197 -0.11 -9.25 -0.47
CA GLY A 197 -0.88 -8.13 0.08
C GLY A 197 -2.30 -8.53 0.49
N PHE A 198 -3.00 -9.29 -0.36
CA PHE A 198 -4.31 -9.84 0.01
C PHE A 198 -4.24 -10.81 1.19
N ALA A 199 -3.21 -11.65 1.29
CA ALA A 199 -3.04 -12.57 2.43
C ALA A 199 -2.84 -11.81 3.74
N VAL A 200 -2.05 -10.72 3.72
CA VAL A 200 -1.86 -9.83 4.88
C VAL A 200 -3.19 -9.17 5.28
N LEU A 201 -3.95 -8.60 4.33
CA LEU A 201 -5.29 -8.05 4.60
C LEU A 201 -6.23 -9.06 5.26
N LEU A 202 -6.27 -10.29 4.73
CA LEU A 202 -7.14 -11.35 5.24
C LEU A 202 -6.75 -11.81 6.64
N ARG A 203 -5.47 -11.67 7.03
CA ARG A 203 -5.01 -11.95 8.39
C ARG A 203 -5.56 -10.96 9.41
N TYR A 204 -5.74 -9.69 9.02
CA TYR A 204 -6.33 -8.66 9.90
C TYR A 204 -7.85 -8.74 9.99
N LEU A 205 -8.52 -9.36 9.01
CA LEU A 205 -9.96 -9.55 9.03
C LEU A 205 -10.34 -10.82 9.81
N PRO A 206 -11.48 -10.84 10.52
CA PRO A 206 -11.98 -12.04 11.22
C PRO A 206 -12.59 -13.05 10.23
N VAL A 207 -11.78 -13.51 9.27
CA VAL A 207 -12.17 -14.40 8.18
C VAL A 207 -12.68 -15.73 8.70
N LYS A 208 -12.09 -16.26 9.78
CA LYS A 208 -12.51 -17.52 10.40
C LYS A 208 -13.99 -17.50 10.81
N ARG A 209 -14.47 -16.37 11.34
CA ARG A 209 -15.87 -16.20 11.78
C ARG A 209 -16.84 -15.97 10.62
N HIS A 210 -16.35 -15.44 9.50
CA HIS A 210 -17.18 -15.00 8.35
C HIS A 210 -16.77 -15.66 7.03
N ALA A 211 -16.20 -16.87 7.07
CA ALA A 211 -15.62 -17.53 5.89
C ALA A 211 -16.63 -17.74 4.76
N ALA A 212 -17.91 -17.94 5.09
CA ALA A 212 -19.00 -18.08 4.12
C ALA A 212 -19.13 -16.82 3.22
N TYR A 213 -18.97 -15.62 3.77
CA TYR A 213 -19.03 -14.38 3.00
C TYR A 213 -17.82 -14.22 2.07
N LEU A 214 -16.64 -14.67 2.49
CA LEU A 214 -15.45 -14.67 1.66
C LEU A 214 -15.60 -15.62 0.47
N ILE A 215 -16.06 -16.85 0.71
CA ILE A 215 -16.30 -17.85 -0.34
C ILE A 215 -17.38 -17.37 -1.32
N LEU A 216 -18.46 -16.79 -0.79
CA LEU A 216 -19.55 -16.24 -1.60
C LEU A 216 -19.06 -15.08 -2.46
N GLY A 217 -18.33 -14.12 -1.89
CA GLY A 217 -17.76 -12.99 -2.62
C GLY A 217 -16.79 -13.43 -3.71
N PHE A 218 -15.94 -14.42 -3.40
CA PHE A 218 -15.03 -15.04 -4.38
C PHE A 218 -15.80 -15.69 -5.53
N THR A 219 -16.81 -16.52 -5.23
CA THR A 219 -17.60 -17.25 -6.24
C THR A 219 -18.38 -16.31 -7.16
N ILE A 220 -18.99 -15.26 -6.60
CA ILE A 220 -19.69 -14.23 -7.37
C ILE A 220 -18.70 -13.51 -8.29
N THR A 221 -17.55 -13.10 -7.75
CA THR A 221 -16.52 -12.36 -8.50
C THR A 221 -15.94 -13.20 -9.63
N THR A 222 -15.65 -14.48 -9.41
CA THR A 222 -15.12 -15.38 -10.45
C THR A 222 -16.13 -15.63 -11.56
N LEU A 223 -17.41 -15.86 -11.21
CA LEU A 223 -18.48 -16.05 -12.20
C LEU A 223 -18.63 -14.82 -13.10
N PHE A 224 -18.70 -13.63 -12.51
CA PHE A 224 -18.79 -12.39 -13.29
C PHE A 224 -17.50 -12.09 -14.06
N SER A 225 -16.32 -12.43 -13.52
CA SER A 225 -15.05 -12.25 -14.23
C SER A 225 -15.01 -13.04 -15.54
N VAL A 226 -15.48 -14.30 -15.53
CA VAL A 226 -15.60 -15.12 -16.75
C VAL A 226 -16.56 -14.50 -17.75
N LEU A 227 -17.73 -14.03 -17.31
CA LEU A 227 -18.71 -13.38 -18.18
C LEU A 227 -18.17 -12.11 -18.84
N PHE A 228 -17.60 -11.18 -18.05
CA PHE A 228 -17.04 -9.92 -18.56
C PHE A 228 -15.80 -10.13 -19.43
N SER A 229 -14.97 -11.13 -19.11
CA SER A 229 -13.82 -11.49 -19.96
C SER A 229 -14.27 -12.09 -21.30
N GLY A 230 -15.29 -12.94 -21.29
CA GLY A 230 -15.90 -13.48 -22.51
C GLY A 230 -16.50 -12.39 -23.40
N MET A 231 -17.22 -11.43 -22.83
CA MET A 231 -17.76 -10.28 -23.59
C MET A 231 -16.65 -9.42 -24.20
N GLN A 232 -15.57 -9.15 -23.46
CA GLN A 232 -14.41 -8.42 -23.99
C GLN A 232 -13.72 -9.17 -25.13
N ALA A 233 -13.54 -10.49 -25.00
CA ALA A 233 -12.97 -11.32 -26.05
C ALA A 233 -13.82 -11.34 -27.33
N LEU A 234 -15.15 -11.44 -27.19
CA LEU A 234 -16.07 -11.36 -28.33
C LEU A 234 -16.06 -9.97 -28.95
N GLY A 235 -16.02 -8.92 -28.13
CA GLY A 235 -15.98 -7.53 -28.58
C GLY A 235 -14.72 -7.17 -29.35
N THR A 236 -13.57 -7.61 -28.85
CA THR A 236 -12.28 -7.44 -29.53
C THR A 236 -12.23 -8.23 -30.83
N GLY A 237 -12.74 -9.47 -30.84
CA GLY A 237 -12.90 -10.26 -32.06
C GLY A 237 -13.78 -9.60 -33.12
N LEU A 238 -14.90 -8.99 -32.71
CA LEU A 238 -15.83 -8.31 -33.63
C LEU A 238 -15.26 -6.97 -34.15
N SER A 239 -14.55 -6.22 -33.31
CA SER A 239 -13.85 -4.98 -33.69
C SER A 239 -12.71 -5.26 -34.70
N ALA A 240 -12.05 -6.41 -34.59
CA ALA A 240 -11.03 -6.83 -35.57
C ALA A 240 -11.62 -7.13 -36.96
N VAL A 241 -12.88 -7.61 -37.03
CA VAL A 241 -13.57 -7.93 -38.29
C VAL A 241 -14.28 -6.71 -38.88
N ASN A 242 -14.84 -5.83 -38.05
CA ASN A 242 -15.54 -4.62 -38.50
C ASN A 242 -14.93 -3.37 -37.87
N LYS A 243 -14.18 -2.60 -38.67
CA LYS A 243 -13.54 -1.33 -38.26
C LYS A 243 -14.53 -0.23 -37.84
N GLY A 244 -15.82 -0.37 -38.15
CA GLY A 244 -16.89 0.51 -37.66
C GLY A 244 -17.38 0.20 -36.25
N PHE A 245 -16.96 -0.93 -35.67
CA PHE A 245 -17.33 -1.35 -34.33
C PHE A 245 -16.27 -0.86 -33.33
N THR A 246 -16.51 0.33 -32.77
CA THR A 246 -15.61 1.05 -31.84
C THR A 246 -16.04 0.97 -30.38
N THR A 247 -17.00 0.08 -30.06
CA THR A 247 -17.52 -0.08 -28.70
C THR A 247 -16.46 -0.66 -27.76
N ILE A 248 -16.12 0.09 -26.71
CA ILE A 248 -15.20 -0.35 -25.66
C ILE A 248 -15.99 -1.18 -24.65
N PHE A 249 -15.66 -2.46 -24.52
CA PHE A 249 -16.20 -3.32 -23.47
C PHE A 249 -15.36 -3.14 -22.21
N ASN A 250 -15.98 -2.63 -21.15
CA ASN A 250 -15.33 -2.48 -19.87
C ASN A 250 -15.16 -3.84 -19.18
N GLY A 251 -14.07 -3.96 -18.41
CA GLY A 251 -13.88 -5.07 -17.49
C GLY A 251 -14.89 -5.07 -16.35
N LEU A 252 -14.84 -6.12 -15.53
CA LEU A 252 -15.70 -6.27 -14.37
C LEU A 252 -15.56 -5.04 -13.43
N PRO A 253 -16.63 -4.27 -13.16
CA PRO A 253 -16.55 -3.11 -12.28
C PRO A 253 -16.33 -3.55 -10.83
N MET A 254 -15.09 -3.47 -10.34
CA MET A 254 -14.74 -3.80 -8.94
C MET A 254 -15.55 -2.99 -7.92
N LEU A 255 -15.91 -1.74 -8.25
CA LEU A 255 -16.79 -0.92 -7.42
C LEU A 255 -18.19 -1.54 -7.26
N ALA A 256 -18.75 -2.15 -8.31
CA ALA A 256 -20.06 -2.81 -8.23
C ALA A 256 -20.01 -4.05 -7.34
N ILE A 257 -18.92 -4.82 -7.40
CA ILE A 257 -18.70 -5.97 -6.50
C ILE A 257 -18.58 -5.48 -5.05
N ALA A 258 -17.82 -4.41 -4.82
CA ALA A 258 -17.68 -3.82 -3.50
C ALA A 258 -19.03 -3.35 -2.93
N MET A 259 -19.87 -2.72 -3.76
CA MET A 259 -21.23 -2.30 -3.38
C MET A 259 -22.16 -3.48 -3.08
N LEU A 260 -22.05 -4.59 -3.83
CA LEU A 260 -22.75 -5.84 -3.52
C LEU A 260 -22.32 -6.41 -2.17
N GLY A 261 -21.01 -6.44 -1.90
CA GLY A 261 -20.45 -6.85 -0.61
C GLY A 261 -20.95 -5.98 0.54
N LEU A 262 -20.96 -4.66 0.36
CA LEU A 262 -21.47 -3.70 1.34
C LEU A 262 -22.97 -3.90 1.60
N ALA A 263 -23.78 -4.14 0.56
CA ALA A 263 -25.20 -4.44 0.72
C ALA A 263 -25.43 -5.72 1.55
N LEU A 264 -24.66 -6.79 1.29
CA LEU A 264 -24.73 -8.02 2.08
C LEU A 264 -24.27 -7.80 3.54
N ALA A 265 -23.23 -7.01 3.75
CA ALA A 265 -22.76 -6.66 5.10
C ALA A 265 -23.83 -5.90 5.89
N ILE A 266 -24.52 -4.93 5.28
CA ILE A 266 -25.62 -4.19 5.92
C ILE A 266 -26.79 -5.12 6.27
N LEU A 267 -27.16 -6.03 5.37
CA LEU A 267 -28.22 -7.01 5.63
C LEU A 267 -27.87 -7.94 6.79
N HIS A 268 -26.64 -8.46 6.80
CA HIS A 268 -26.16 -9.29 7.91
C HIS A 268 -26.17 -8.53 9.23
N TYR A 269 -25.65 -7.30 9.24
CA TYR A 269 -25.60 -6.45 10.45
C TYR A 269 -26.99 -6.20 11.03
N LYS A 270 -27.99 -5.90 10.19
CA LYS A 270 -29.39 -5.70 10.64
C LYS A 270 -30.04 -6.96 11.19
N ASN A 271 -29.58 -8.13 10.75
CA ASN A 271 -30.12 -9.43 11.16
C ASN A 271 -29.43 -10.00 12.41
N ILE A 272 -28.39 -9.34 12.96
CA ILE A 272 -27.81 -9.71 14.24
C ILE A 272 -28.80 -9.34 15.35
N PRO A 273 -29.39 -10.31 16.07
CA PRO A 273 -30.27 -10.00 17.18
C PRO A 273 -29.45 -9.29 18.26
N ILE A 274 -29.68 -7.99 18.45
CA ILE A 274 -29.20 -7.31 19.66
C ILE A 274 -29.95 -7.94 20.81
N ASN A 275 -29.24 -8.76 21.59
CA ASN A 275 -29.73 -9.31 22.83
C ASN A 275 -29.89 -8.13 23.81
N LYS A 276 -31.02 -7.41 23.71
CA LYS A 276 -31.43 -6.45 24.73
C LYS A 276 -31.60 -7.26 25.99
N GLY A 277 -30.68 -7.07 26.95
CA GLY A 277 -30.72 -7.73 28.24
C GLY A 277 -32.14 -7.70 28.79
N THR A 278 -32.75 -8.88 28.89
CA THR A 278 -34.03 -9.07 29.55
C THR A 278 -33.85 -8.71 31.01
N ALA A 279 -34.28 -7.51 31.36
CA ALA A 279 -34.71 -7.19 32.70
C ALA A 279 -35.91 -8.09 33.05
N GLN A 280 -35.66 -9.21 33.71
CA GLN A 280 -36.67 -9.95 34.46
C GLN A 280 -36.09 -10.33 35.82
N ALA A 281 -36.72 -9.79 36.86
CA ALA A 281 -36.45 -10.06 38.27
C ALA A 281 -37.08 -11.39 38.72
N GLN A 282 -36.64 -11.83 39.92
CA GLN A 282 -36.99 -13.03 40.71
C GLN A 282 -36.11 -14.26 40.42
N SER A 283 -35.51 -14.97 41.39
CA SER A 283 -35.34 -14.82 42.83
C SER A 283 -34.48 -16.01 43.33
N THR A 284 -33.55 -15.76 44.26
CA THR A 284 -33.11 -16.66 45.35
C THR A 284 -32.28 -17.94 45.03
N GLU A 285 -31.02 -17.86 45.47
CA GLU A 285 -30.14 -18.88 46.11
C GLU A 285 -29.82 -20.25 45.46
N SER A 286 -28.50 -20.42 45.26
CA SER A 286 -27.67 -21.57 45.65
C SER A 286 -27.83 -22.94 44.93
N GLN A 287 -26.86 -23.30 44.08
CA GLN A 287 -25.84 -24.36 44.33
C GLN A 287 -25.07 -24.80 43.06
N SER A 288 -23.74 -24.80 43.19
CA SER A 288 -22.72 -25.70 42.60
C SER A 288 -23.01 -26.51 41.33
N ASN A 289 -22.18 -26.36 40.29
CA ASN A 289 -21.07 -27.29 40.07
C ASN A 289 -20.13 -26.86 38.93
N SER A 290 -18.85 -27.07 39.18
CA SER A 290 -17.71 -26.98 38.28
C SER A 290 -17.81 -27.90 37.06
N ALA A 291 -17.48 -27.38 35.87
CA ALA A 291 -16.78 -28.14 34.84
C ALA A 291 -16.05 -27.16 33.91
N SER A 292 -14.73 -27.21 34.02
CA SER A 292 -13.74 -26.59 33.15
C SER A 292 -13.86 -27.10 31.70
N SER A 293 -13.86 -26.18 30.74
CA SER A 293 -13.29 -26.43 29.41
C SER A 293 -12.63 -25.14 28.94
N SER A 294 -11.34 -25.02 29.26
CA SER A 294 -10.41 -24.12 28.59
C SER A 294 -10.32 -24.51 27.12
N SER A 295 -10.86 -23.70 26.23
CA SER A 295 -10.51 -23.71 24.81
C SER A 295 -9.63 -22.50 24.54
N ASP A 296 -8.36 -22.79 24.24
CA ASP A 296 -7.34 -21.88 23.74
C ASP A 296 -7.77 -21.25 22.40
N ASP A 297 -8.67 -20.27 22.43
CA ASP A 297 -9.16 -19.57 21.24
C ASP A 297 -8.77 -18.07 21.22
N ASP A 298 -7.85 -17.65 22.09
CA ASP A 298 -7.54 -16.22 22.31
C ASP A 298 -6.21 -15.74 21.72
N GLU A 299 -5.59 -16.48 20.78
CA GLU A 299 -4.37 -16.02 20.09
C GLU A 299 -4.65 -15.21 18.80
N GLY A 300 -5.64 -14.32 18.85
CA GLY A 300 -5.95 -13.44 17.72
C GLY A 300 -6.65 -12.13 18.08
N GLU A 301 -7.04 -11.95 19.32
CA GLU A 301 -7.57 -10.70 19.84
C GLU A 301 -6.43 -10.02 20.59
N ILE A 302 -5.95 -8.87 20.09
CA ILE A 302 -5.16 -7.98 20.94
C ILE A 302 -6.19 -7.40 21.90
N THR A 303 -6.30 -7.97 23.09
CA THR A 303 -6.99 -7.32 24.19
C THR A 303 -6.14 -6.12 24.58
N ASP A 304 -6.64 -4.91 24.30
CA ASP A 304 -6.09 -3.67 24.82
C ASP A 304 -6.34 -3.64 26.35
N ASP A 305 -5.57 -4.44 27.07
CA ASP A 305 -5.46 -4.38 28.52
C ASP A 305 -4.15 -3.67 28.87
N GLU A 306 -4.13 -2.35 28.74
CA GLU A 306 -3.11 -1.49 29.34
C GLU A 306 -3.78 -0.51 30.32
N LEU A 307 -3.15 -0.43 31.49
CA LEU A 307 -3.53 0.20 32.75
C LEU A 307 -3.73 1.73 32.69
#